data_AF-A0A4Q3E3U9-F1
#
_entry.id   AF-A0A4Q3E3U9-F1
#
_cell.length_a   1.000
_cell.length_b   1.000
_cell.length_c   1.000
_cell.angle_alpha   90.00
_cell.angle_beta   90.00
_cell.angle_gamma   90.00
#
_symmetry.space_group_name_H-M   'P 1'
#
loop_
_entity.id
_entity.type
_entity.pdbx_description
1 polymer ?
#
loop_
_entity_poly.entity_id
_entity_poly.type
_entity_poly.pdbx_seq_one_letter_code
_entity_poly.pdbx_strand_id
1 'polypeptide(L)'
;MKLLLILFFAMPLLSNAQLTDYSLIKNWAAHPDKKDAADTIPDAFKKDVITQTADVFFIHPTTYTGAAINKEWNARIDNISLNTNTDARPILNQASVFNASCRVYAPRYR
;
A
#
# COMPACT_ATOMS: atom_id res chain seq x y z
N MET A 1 -33.34 -21.44 -45.22
CA MET A 1 -33.31 -21.62 -43.76
C MET A 1 -31.87 -21.94 -43.34
N LYS A 2 -31.08 -20.92 -42.99
CA LYS A 2 -29.73 -21.07 -42.42
C LYS A 2 -29.81 -20.46 -41.02
N LEU A 3 -29.78 -21.29 -39.99
CA LEU A 3 -29.75 -20.87 -38.60
C LEU A 3 -28.29 -20.61 -38.24
N LEU A 4 -27.94 -19.34 -38.05
CA LEU A 4 -26.61 -18.91 -37.61
C LEU A 4 -26.59 -18.99 -36.08
N LEU A 5 -25.93 -20.01 -35.53
CA LEU A 5 -25.74 -20.15 -34.09
C LEU A 5 -24.51 -19.30 -33.68
N ILE A 6 -24.75 -18.10 -33.18
CA ILE A 6 -23.71 -17.26 -32.59
C ILE A 6 -23.42 -17.81 -31.19
N LEU A 7 -22.33 -18.55 -31.05
CA LEU A 7 -21.73 -18.89 -29.76
C LEU A 7 -21.12 -17.63 -29.16
N PHE A 8 -21.88 -16.91 -28.34
CA PHE A 8 -21.32 -15.95 -27.40
C PHE A 8 -20.53 -16.74 -26.35
N PHE A 9 -19.22 -16.89 -26.57
CA PHE A 9 -18.30 -17.20 -25.48
C PHE A 9 -18.31 -15.99 -24.54
N ALA A 10 -19.12 -16.08 -23.49
CA ALA A 10 -18.95 -15.25 -22.30
C ALA A 10 -17.61 -15.67 -21.69
N MET A 11 -16.54 -15.02 -22.13
CA MET A 11 -15.25 -15.07 -21.47
C MET A 11 -15.51 -14.47 -20.08
N PRO A 12 -15.48 -15.25 -18.99
CA PRO A 12 -15.57 -14.63 -17.68
C PRO A 12 -14.34 -13.74 -17.59
N LEU A 13 -14.54 -12.44 -17.39
CA LEU A 13 -13.50 -11.55 -16.90
C LEU A 13 -13.11 -12.11 -15.52
N LEU A 14 -12.20 -13.07 -15.49
CA LEU A 14 -11.46 -13.45 -14.30
C LEU A 14 -10.45 -12.33 -14.04
N SER A 15 -10.96 -11.13 -13.76
CA SER A 15 -10.26 -10.22 -12.87
C SER A 15 -10.35 -10.87 -11.50
N ASN A 16 -9.39 -11.73 -11.20
CA ASN A 16 -9.15 -12.15 -9.82
C ASN A 16 -8.50 -10.96 -9.09
N ALA A 17 -9.26 -9.86 -8.99
CA ALA A 17 -8.97 -8.78 -8.06
C ALA A 17 -9.20 -9.39 -6.68
N GLN A 18 -8.18 -10.07 -6.18
CA GLN A 18 -8.16 -10.59 -4.83
C GLN A 18 -8.37 -9.39 -3.91
N LEU A 19 -9.58 -9.28 -3.36
CA LEU A 19 -9.95 -8.19 -2.47
C LEU A 19 -8.98 -8.20 -1.28
N THR A 20 -8.29 -7.07 -1.07
CA THR A 20 -7.41 -6.91 0.09
C THR A 20 -8.26 -6.78 1.35
N ASP A 21 -8.06 -7.69 2.30
CA ASP A 21 -8.70 -7.65 3.61
C ASP A 21 -7.95 -6.70 4.56
N TYR A 22 -8.37 -5.44 4.64
CA TYR A 22 -7.74 -4.44 5.51
C TYR A 22 -8.04 -4.62 7.01
N SER A 23 -8.85 -5.63 7.41
CA SER A 23 -8.92 -6.02 8.83
C SER A 23 -7.62 -6.70 9.30
N LEU A 24 -6.81 -7.21 8.37
CA LEU A 24 -5.53 -7.85 8.67
C LEU A 24 -4.40 -6.80 8.71
N ILE A 25 -3.75 -6.65 9.86
CA ILE A 25 -2.65 -5.69 10.07
C ILE A 25 -1.50 -5.83 9.03
N LYS A 26 -1.28 -7.04 8.51
CA LYS A 26 -0.29 -7.32 7.47
C LYS A 26 -0.57 -6.62 6.13
N ASN A 27 -1.80 -6.19 5.89
CA ASN A 27 -2.18 -5.49 4.65
C ASN A 27 -1.97 -3.97 4.77
N TRP A 28 -1.34 -3.52 5.86
CA TRP A 28 -0.92 -2.14 6.07
C TRP A 28 0.60 -2.02 6.00
N ALA A 29 1.08 -1.06 5.21
CA ALA A 29 2.47 -0.62 5.23
C ALA A 29 2.73 0.16 6.53
N ALA A 30 1.82 1.06 6.91
CA ALA A 30 1.80 1.72 8.21
C ALA A 30 0.43 1.66 8.91
N HIS A 31 0.40 1.48 10.23
CA HIS A 31 -0.83 1.45 11.03
C HIS A 31 -0.53 1.76 12.50
N PRO A 32 -1.40 2.46 13.26
CA PRO A 32 -1.12 2.82 14.66
C PRO A 32 -0.86 1.62 15.60
N ASP A 33 -1.51 0.49 15.32
CA ASP A 33 -1.30 -0.77 16.06
C ASP A 33 -0.10 -1.61 15.56
N LYS A 34 0.76 -1.03 14.72
CA LYS A 34 1.92 -1.69 14.11
C LYS A 34 3.17 -0.84 14.33
N LYS A 35 4.26 -1.47 14.80
CA LYS A 35 5.58 -0.84 14.73
C LYS A 35 6.07 -0.87 13.28
N ASP A 36 6.29 0.29 12.68
CA ASP A 36 6.68 0.38 11.27
C ASP A 36 7.61 1.57 10.98
N ALA A 37 7.95 1.75 9.69
CA ALA A 37 8.89 2.77 9.26
C ALA A 37 8.36 4.21 9.43
N ALA A 38 7.04 4.41 9.46
CA ALA A 38 6.45 5.73 9.68
C ALA A 38 6.67 6.21 11.12
N ASP A 39 6.94 5.30 12.06
CA ASP A 39 7.26 5.65 13.44
C ASP A 39 8.66 6.23 13.63
N THR A 40 9.45 6.33 12.56
CA THR A 40 10.84 6.77 12.66
C THR A 40 10.88 8.28 12.94
N ILE A 41 11.57 8.64 14.03
CA ILE A 41 11.75 10.02 14.45
C ILE A 41 13.25 10.33 14.40
N PRO A 42 13.68 11.38 13.67
CA PRO A 42 15.06 11.82 13.67
C PRO A 42 15.53 12.18 15.09
N ASP A 43 16.80 11.93 15.40
CA ASP A 43 17.36 12.10 16.76
C ASP A 43 17.10 13.49 17.36
N ALA A 44 17.09 14.52 16.52
CA ALA A 44 16.82 15.90 16.93
C ALA A 44 15.45 16.09 17.61
N PHE A 45 14.45 15.25 17.30
CA PHE A 45 13.06 15.38 17.74
C PHE A 45 12.63 14.29 18.73
N LYS A 46 13.52 13.39 19.15
CA LYS A 46 13.17 12.28 20.07
C LYS A 46 12.70 12.72 21.46
N LYS A 47 13.01 13.96 21.86
CA LYS A 47 12.62 14.52 23.16
C LYS A 47 11.27 15.25 23.12
N ASP A 48 10.71 15.44 21.94
CA ASP A 48 9.47 16.19 21.77
C ASP A 48 8.30 15.37 22.30
N VAL A 49 7.33 16.07 22.91
CA VAL A 49 6.08 15.46 23.35
C VAL A 49 5.21 15.26 22.11
N ILE A 50 5.07 14.01 21.67
CA ILE A 50 4.20 13.64 20.55
C ILE A 50 2.77 13.52 21.05
N THR A 51 1.86 14.28 20.45
CA THR A 51 0.42 14.18 20.71
C THR A 51 -0.29 13.97 19.39
N GLN A 52 -0.80 12.76 19.16
CA GLN A 52 -1.53 12.43 17.95
C GLN A 52 -2.99 12.89 18.08
N THR A 53 -3.33 13.99 17.39
CA THR A 53 -4.66 14.63 17.46
C THR A 53 -5.51 14.38 16.22
N ALA A 54 -4.91 13.83 15.16
CA ALA A 54 -5.58 13.55 13.90
C ALA A 54 -5.22 12.16 13.35
N ASP A 55 -6.00 11.72 12.36
CA ASP A 55 -5.71 10.55 11.54
C ASP A 55 -5.23 11.00 10.16
N VAL A 56 -4.16 10.39 9.66
CA VAL A 56 -3.66 10.60 8.30
C VAL A 56 -3.74 9.28 7.54
N PHE A 57 -4.43 9.32 6.40
CA PHE A 57 -4.44 8.24 5.42
C PHE A 57 -3.46 8.59 4.29
N PHE A 58 -2.28 7.95 4.30
CA PHE A 58 -1.19 8.22 3.38
C PHE A 58 -1.17 7.21 2.22
N ILE A 59 -1.32 7.72 0.99
CA ILE A 59 -1.20 6.92 -0.23
C ILE A 59 0.23 7.02 -0.77
N HIS A 60 0.97 5.91 -0.72
CA HIS A 60 2.36 5.85 -1.17
C HIS A 60 2.45 5.49 -2.67
N PRO A 61 3.42 5.98 -3.45
CA PRO A 61 3.61 5.49 -4.82
C PRO A 61 3.96 4.00 -4.85
N THR A 62 3.67 3.31 -5.96
CA THR A 62 4.17 1.95 -6.20
C THR A 62 5.66 1.99 -6.47
N THR A 63 6.48 1.40 -5.59
CA THR A 63 7.95 1.47 -5.68
C THR A 63 8.54 0.44 -6.64
N TYR A 64 8.10 0.46 -7.91
CA TYR A 64 8.76 -0.34 -8.95
C TYR A 64 10.20 0.15 -9.16
N THR A 65 11.18 -0.73 -8.95
CA THR A 65 12.60 -0.45 -9.17
C THR A 65 13.15 -1.36 -10.27
N GLY A 66 13.57 -0.80 -11.41
CA GLY A 66 14.19 -1.53 -12.53
C GLY A 66 13.45 -1.43 -13.86
N ALA A 67 14.03 -2.02 -14.91
CA ALA A 67 13.50 -2.00 -16.28
C ALA A 67 12.23 -2.86 -16.50
N ALA A 68 11.82 -3.63 -15.48
CA ALA A 68 10.54 -4.30 -15.47
C ALA A 68 9.44 -3.24 -15.26
N ILE A 69 9.04 -2.61 -16.37
CA ILE A 69 7.73 -1.99 -16.48
C ILE A 69 6.73 -3.15 -16.39
N ASN A 70 6.43 -3.57 -15.16
CA ASN A 70 5.23 -4.36 -14.92
C ASN A 70 4.09 -3.50 -15.48
N LYS A 71 3.34 -4.04 -16.45
CA LYS A 71 2.25 -3.32 -17.14
C LYS A 71 1.06 -3.00 -16.24
N GLU A 72 1.20 -3.22 -14.93
CA GLU A 72 0.16 -3.07 -13.93
C GLU A 72 0.39 -1.78 -13.14
N TRP A 73 -0.68 -1.01 -12.94
CA TRP A 73 -0.67 0.24 -12.19
C TRP A 73 -0.17 0.07 -10.76
N ASN A 74 -0.56 -1.04 -10.12
CA ASN A 74 -0.19 -1.36 -8.75
C ASN A 74 0.40 -2.77 -8.66
N ALA A 75 1.35 -2.93 -7.75
CA ALA A 75 2.00 -4.20 -7.53
C ALA A 75 1.07 -5.20 -6.83
N ARG A 76 1.38 -6.49 -6.96
CA ARG A 76 0.76 -7.50 -6.10
C ARG A 76 1.07 -7.20 -4.63
N ILE A 77 0.05 -7.32 -3.78
CA ILE A 77 0.18 -7.04 -2.34
C ILE A 77 1.16 -7.98 -1.62
N ASP A 78 1.37 -9.19 -2.16
CA ASP A 78 2.27 -10.22 -1.62
C ASP A 78 3.72 -10.09 -2.12
N ASN A 79 4.05 -9.08 -2.93
CA ASN A 79 5.42 -8.86 -3.40
C ASN A 79 6.31 -8.31 -2.28
N ILE A 80 7.02 -9.23 -1.62
CA ILE A 80 7.90 -8.92 -0.47
C ILE A 80 8.96 -7.88 -0.84
N SER A 81 9.66 -8.04 -1.97
CA SER A 81 10.74 -7.13 -2.38
C SER A 81 10.24 -5.70 -2.61
N LEU A 82 9.08 -5.55 -3.25
CA LEU A 82 8.48 -4.25 -3.47
C LEU A 82 7.96 -3.66 -2.16
N ASN A 83 7.30 -4.45 -1.31
CA ASN A 83 6.85 -3.99 0.01
C ASN A 83 8.02 -3.52 0.87
N THR A 84 9.16 -4.21 0.86
CA THR A 84 10.38 -3.75 1.55
C THR A 84 10.86 -2.41 1.02
N ASN A 85 10.81 -2.18 -0.30
CA ASN A 85 11.15 -0.89 -0.90
C ASN A 85 10.15 0.21 -0.53
N THR A 86 8.85 -0.09 -0.50
CA THR A 86 7.80 0.81 0.00
C THR A 86 8.07 1.21 1.45
N ASP A 87 8.33 0.23 2.32
CA ASP A 87 8.57 0.46 3.74
C ASP A 87 9.86 1.32 3.95
N ALA A 88 10.95 0.99 3.26
CA ALA A 88 12.23 1.70 3.39
C ALA A 88 12.29 3.07 2.70
N ARG A 89 11.35 3.40 1.82
CA ARG A 89 11.39 4.64 1.03
C ARG A 89 10.20 5.55 1.32
N PRO A 90 9.03 5.47 0.66
CA PRO A 90 7.96 6.42 0.91
C PRO A 90 7.43 6.35 2.35
N ILE A 91 7.36 5.18 2.98
CA ILE A 91 6.88 5.11 4.37
C ILE A 91 7.89 5.75 5.31
N LEU A 92 9.16 5.36 5.23
CA LEU A 92 10.23 5.93 6.06
C LEU A 92 10.43 7.44 5.85
N ASN A 93 10.46 7.92 4.61
CA ASN A 93 10.92 9.27 4.28
C ASN A 93 9.79 10.27 4.01
N GLN A 94 8.56 9.81 3.80
CA GLN A 94 7.42 10.70 3.46
C GLN A 94 6.29 10.55 4.46
N ALA A 95 5.88 9.32 4.81
CA ALA A 95 4.78 9.11 5.77
C ALA A 95 5.18 9.51 7.20
N SER A 96 6.45 9.31 7.57
CA SER A 96 6.96 9.59 8.92
C SER A 96 6.82 11.04 9.37
N VAL A 97 6.74 12.00 8.43
CA VAL A 97 6.57 13.43 8.77
C VAL A 97 5.28 13.69 9.55
N PHE A 98 4.25 12.85 9.37
CA PHE A 98 2.96 13.01 10.02
C PHE A 98 2.94 12.47 11.46
N ASN A 99 3.90 11.62 11.83
CA ASN A 99 3.89 10.91 13.12
C ASN A 99 3.95 11.85 14.34
N ALA A 100 4.46 13.08 14.17
CA ALA A 100 4.52 14.08 15.25
C ALA A 100 3.13 14.51 15.76
N SER A 101 2.10 14.46 14.91
CA SER A 101 0.75 14.95 15.25
C SER A 101 -0.38 14.01 14.84
N CYS A 102 -0.08 12.92 14.11
CA CYS A 102 -1.09 12.07 13.49
C CYS A 102 -0.83 10.58 13.73
N ARG A 103 -1.92 9.82 13.86
CA ARG A 103 -1.95 8.37 13.66
C ARG A 103 -1.87 8.09 12.15
N VAL A 104 -0.82 7.40 11.72
CA VAL A 104 -0.55 7.18 10.29
C VAL A 104 -1.11 5.83 9.84
N TYR A 105 -1.93 5.88 8.79
CA TYR A 105 -2.48 4.71 8.10
C TYR A 105 -1.98 4.72 6.66
N ALA A 106 -1.27 3.69 6.24
CA ALA A 106 -0.82 3.52 4.85
C ALA A 106 -1.15 2.10 4.38
N PRO A 107 -2.17 1.90 3.54
CA PRO A 107 -2.58 0.57 3.08
C PRO A 107 -1.57 0.00 2.07
N ARG A 108 -1.45 -1.33 2.00
CA ARG A 108 -0.89 -2.02 0.84
C ARG A 108 -2.02 -2.29 -0.13
N TYR A 109 -1.97 -1.71 -1.33
CA TYR A 109 -3.09 -1.72 -2.26
C TYR A 109 -2.70 -2.24 -3.64
N ARG A 110 -3.71 -2.66 -4.40
CA ARG A 110 -3.63 -3.00 -5.82
C ARG A 110 -4.77 -2.35 -6.59
#